data_AF-A0A5P2BU10-F1
#
_entry.id   AF-A0A5P2BU10-F1
#
_cell.length_a   1.000
_cell.length_b   1.000
_cell.length_c   1.000
_cell.angle_alpha   90.00
_cell.angle_beta   90.00
_cell.angle_gamma   90.00
#
_symmetry.space_group_name_H-M   'P 1'
#
loop_
_entity.id
_entity.type
_entity.pdbx_description
1 polymer ?
#
loop_
_entity_poly.entity_id
_entity_poly.type
_entity_poly.pdbx_seq_one_letter_code
_entity_poly.pdbx_strand_id
1 'polypeptide(L)'
;MRGWRPVLALAVGAGTFLGAAGPVAAARDQQVRESGAAASGYLNLHQCAYYASSLDDHFNTFVTPSGDGRYSTGTKHSATADTSAACGAGNGNHVPVPLLHGVNALNLGSGRYLNLQQCDYYRSAATDRFTTLVTPSGDGRYSTGTKVSNTRETTPTCGPGNGNHVPNPGLSGSLPLDLTSGSRLNLHQCVYYSERLKSHMTSVVPAPDKRYTTGTNISDTVDTRPSCGAGNGDYVLVPLLSAVKSIPLS
;
A
#
# COMPACT_ATOMS: atom_id res chain seq x y z
N MET A 1 -67.50 -26.05 -26.83
CA MET A 1 -67.77 -24.73 -27.44
C MET A 1 -66.41 -24.07 -27.69
N ARG A 2 -65.60 -24.38 -28.72
CA ARG A 2 -65.67 -24.07 -30.17
C ARG A 2 -66.36 -22.74 -30.55
N GLY A 3 -65.55 -21.71 -30.81
CA GLY A 3 -65.85 -20.52 -31.63
C GLY A 3 -64.51 -19.97 -32.14
N TRP A 4 -64.10 -20.33 -33.37
CA TRP A 4 -64.28 -19.63 -34.65
C TRP A 4 -63.30 -18.45 -34.86
N ARG A 5 -62.50 -18.52 -35.94
CA ARG A 5 -61.55 -17.51 -36.45
C ARG A 5 -62.16 -16.81 -37.67
N PRO A 6 -61.70 -15.58 -38.00
CA PRO A 6 -61.14 -15.37 -39.34
C PRO A 6 -59.92 -14.42 -39.41
N VAL A 7 -58.83 -14.94 -40.00
CA VAL A 7 -58.10 -14.53 -41.22
C VAL A 7 -57.96 -13.03 -41.66
N LEU A 8 -56.68 -12.66 -41.82
CA LEU A 8 -55.96 -11.73 -42.74
C LEU A 8 -56.34 -10.24 -42.92
N ALA A 9 -55.30 -9.38 -42.85
CA ALA A 9 -54.93 -8.47 -43.94
C ALA A 9 -53.42 -8.11 -43.90
N LEU A 10 -52.75 -8.36 -45.02
CA LEU A 10 -51.38 -7.94 -45.35
C LEU A 10 -51.39 -6.46 -45.78
N ALA A 11 -50.37 -5.70 -45.40
CA ALA A 11 -49.97 -4.49 -46.10
C ALA A 11 -48.44 -4.47 -46.25
N VAL A 12 -47.97 -4.77 -47.47
CA VAL A 12 -46.58 -4.59 -47.90
C VAL A 12 -46.47 -3.17 -48.44
N GLY A 13 -45.78 -2.29 -47.72
CA GLY A 13 -45.42 -0.96 -48.18
C GLY A 13 -44.04 -0.98 -48.82
N ALA A 14 -43.99 -0.89 -50.15
CA ALA A 14 -42.77 -0.63 -50.90
C ALA A 14 -42.48 0.88 -50.88
N GLY A 15 -41.42 1.28 -50.16
CA GLY A 15 -40.89 2.64 -50.15
C GLY A 15 -39.52 2.68 -50.80
N THR A 16 -39.44 3.16 -52.04
CA THR A 16 -38.20 3.50 -52.72
C THR A 16 -37.67 4.83 -52.20
N PHE A 17 -36.55 4.82 -51.48
CA PHE A 17 -35.75 6.01 -51.21
C PHE A 17 -34.45 5.95 -52.01
N LEU A 18 -34.40 6.76 -53.07
CA LEU A 18 -33.17 7.25 -53.67
C LEU A 18 -32.64 8.38 -52.76
N GLY A 19 -31.45 8.21 -52.19
CA GLY A 19 -30.85 9.21 -51.31
C GLY A 19 -29.33 9.04 -51.20
N ALA A 20 -28.62 9.91 -51.91
CA ALA A 20 -27.20 10.22 -51.93
C ALA A 20 -26.25 9.49 -50.94
N ALA A 21 -25.22 8.86 -51.51
CA ALA A 21 -23.98 8.53 -50.82
C ALA A 21 -23.28 9.82 -50.35
N GLY A 22 -23.45 10.15 -49.07
CA GLY A 22 -22.57 11.08 -48.37
C GLY A 22 -21.24 10.39 -48.03
N PRO A 23 -20.11 11.10 -47.99
CA PRO A 23 -18.84 10.51 -47.61
C PRO A 23 -18.94 10.00 -46.18
N VAL A 24 -18.53 8.75 -45.97
CA VAL A 24 -18.33 8.17 -44.64
C VAL A 24 -17.21 8.98 -43.98
N ALA A 25 -17.59 9.98 -43.18
CA ALA A 25 -16.70 10.57 -42.21
C ALA A 25 -16.35 9.44 -41.25
N ALA A 26 -15.10 8.98 -41.34
CA ALA A 26 -14.50 8.10 -40.35
C ALA A 26 -14.84 8.66 -38.97
N ALA A 27 -15.60 7.89 -38.19
CA ALA A 27 -15.77 8.14 -36.78
C ALA A 27 -14.37 8.05 -36.17
N ARG A 28 -13.72 9.22 -36.07
CA ARG A 28 -12.54 9.42 -35.26
C ARG A 28 -12.89 8.87 -33.89
N ASP A 29 -12.03 7.99 -33.40
CA ASP A 29 -11.91 7.61 -32.00
C ASP A 29 -12.40 8.76 -31.13
N GLN A 30 -13.59 8.60 -30.56
CA GLN A 30 -13.83 9.13 -29.24
C GLN A 30 -12.92 8.32 -28.33
N GLN A 31 -11.65 8.75 -28.33
CA GLN A 31 -10.75 8.63 -27.22
C GLN A 31 -11.59 8.97 -26.00
N VAL A 32 -12.01 7.92 -25.30
CA VAL A 32 -12.43 8.03 -23.92
C VAL A 32 -11.29 8.78 -23.27
N ARG A 33 -11.51 10.08 -23.03
CA ARG A 33 -10.74 10.80 -22.03
C ARG A 33 -11.09 10.07 -20.74
N GLU A 34 -10.30 9.05 -20.41
CA GLU A 34 -10.13 8.58 -19.05
C GLU A 34 -9.62 9.79 -18.28
N SER A 35 -10.58 10.51 -17.71
CA SER A 35 -10.36 11.59 -16.78
C SER A 35 -9.81 10.99 -15.49
N GLY A 36 -8.50 11.12 -15.34
CA GLY A 36 -7.74 10.79 -14.15
C GLY A 36 -6.31 10.66 -14.61
N ALA A 37 -5.48 11.69 -14.38
CA ALA A 37 -4.06 11.58 -14.69
C ALA A 37 -3.53 10.30 -14.02
N ALA A 38 -3.09 9.33 -14.81
CA ALA A 38 -2.51 8.11 -14.27
C ALA A 38 -1.32 8.53 -13.40
N ALA A 39 -1.26 8.00 -12.18
CA ALA A 39 -0.14 8.25 -11.28
C ALA A 39 1.18 8.00 -12.04
N SER A 40 2.12 8.95 -11.97
CA SER A 40 3.33 8.93 -12.79
C SER A 40 4.58 9.07 -11.92
N GLY A 41 5.77 8.78 -12.45
CA GLY A 41 7.00 8.78 -11.67
C GLY A 41 7.09 7.63 -10.66
N TYR A 42 7.87 7.83 -9.61
CA TYR A 42 8.17 6.82 -8.61
C TYR A 42 7.61 7.19 -7.25
N LEU A 43 6.90 6.25 -6.62
CA LEU A 43 6.80 6.22 -5.16
C LEU A 43 8.05 5.53 -4.64
N ASN A 44 8.99 6.31 -4.12
CA ASN A 44 10.12 5.78 -3.38
C ASN A 44 9.64 5.46 -1.97
N LEU A 45 9.38 4.19 -1.70
CA LEU A 45 8.99 3.72 -0.37
C LEU A 45 10.26 3.36 0.40
N HIS A 46 10.53 4.07 1.49
CA HIS A 46 11.69 3.82 2.33
C HIS A 46 11.26 3.04 3.57
N GLN A 47 12.13 2.14 4.01
CA GLN A 47 12.03 1.47 5.29
C GLN A 47 13.31 1.72 6.07
N CYS A 48 13.15 2.26 7.27
CA CYS A 48 14.24 2.53 8.20
C CYS A 48 14.06 1.67 9.43
N ALA A 49 15.02 0.78 9.67
CA ALA A 49 15.03 -0.12 10.80
C ALA A 49 15.99 0.40 11.87
N TYR A 50 15.57 0.26 13.12
CA TYR A 50 16.32 0.64 14.30
C TYR A 50 16.30 -0.52 15.30
N TYR A 51 17.33 -0.61 16.13
CA TYR A 51 17.44 -1.66 17.13
C TYR A 51 17.88 -1.08 18.48
N ALA A 52 17.24 -1.55 19.54
CA ALA A 52 17.61 -1.24 20.92
C ALA A 52 18.14 -2.49 21.62
N SER A 53 19.46 -2.55 21.83
CA SER A 53 20.13 -3.71 22.42
C SER A 53 19.74 -3.97 23.88
N SER A 54 19.36 -2.93 24.63
CA SER A 54 18.89 -3.05 26.01
C SER A 54 17.52 -3.72 26.14
N LEU A 55 16.77 -3.79 25.03
CA LEU A 55 15.41 -4.34 24.98
C LEU A 55 15.28 -5.55 24.05
N ASP A 56 16.31 -5.87 23.27
CA ASP A 56 16.26 -6.81 22.13
C ASP A 56 15.07 -6.48 21.21
N ASP A 57 14.98 -5.22 20.78
CA ASP A 57 13.78 -4.66 20.13
C ASP A 57 14.10 -4.00 18.79
N HIS A 58 13.44 -4.48 17.74
CA HIS A 58 13.45 -3.86 16.42
C HIS A 58 12.27 -2.91 16.23
N PHE A 59 12.56 -1.78 15.60
CA PHE A 59 11.58 -0.75 15.30
C PHE A 59 11.75 -0.28 13.87
N ASN A 60 10.69 -0.37 13.06
CA ASN A 60 10.72 0.02 11.65
C ASN A 60 9.81 1.23 11.39
N THR A 61 10.31 2.19 10.61
CA THR A 61 9.57 3.35 10.13
C THR A 61 9.54 3.44 8.60
N PHE A 62 8.42 3.92 8.10
CA PHE A 62 8.07 4.10 6.68
C PHE A 62 7.63 5.53 6.38
N VAL A 63 7.19 6.23 7.42
CA VAL A 63 6.94 7.68 7.45
C VAL A 63 7.69 8.26 8.64
N THR A 64 8.05 9.54 8.58
CA THR A 64 8.67 10.25 9.70
C THR A 64 7.66 10.42 10.83
N PRO A 65 7.78 9.70 11.96
CA PRO A 65 6.75 9.71 12.99
C PRO A 65 6.90 10.85 13.99
N SER A 66 8.15 11.27 14.23
CA SER A 66 8.48 12.30 15.20
C SER A 66 8.78 13.62 14.51
N GLY A 67 8.24 14.72 15.04
CA GLY A 67 8.54 16.07 14.57
C GLY A 67 10.01 16.48 14.76
N ASP A 68 10.75 15.80 15.63
CA ASP A 68 12.19 16.05 15.85
C ASP A 68 13.11 15.32 14.86
N GLY A 69 12.55 14.57 13.90
CA GLY A 69 13.30 13.96 12.81
C GLY A 69 14.17 12.75 13.17
N ARG A 70 14.20 12.29 14.42
CA ARG A 70 15.04 11.15 14.86
C ARG A 70 14.82 9.89 14.03
N TYR A 71 13.56 9.61 13.68
CA TYR A 71 13.16 8.45 12.88
C TYR A 71 12.68 8.84 11.47
N SER A 72 13.30 9.88 10.88
CA SER A 72 12.92 10.36 9.55
C SER A 72 13.10 9.30 8.46
N THR A 73 12.24 9.34 7.45
CA THR A 73 12.28 8.44 6.29
C THR A 73 12.27 9.21 4.98
N GLY A 74 13.01 8.72 3.98
CA GLY A 74 13.04 9.28 2.63
C GLY A 74 11.77 9.10 1.80
N THR A 75 10.75 8.38 2.30
CA THR A 75 9.54 8.02 1.54
C THR A 75 8.91 9.21 0.83
N LYS A 76 8.85 9.20 -0.51
CA LYS A 76 8.39 10.36 -1.30
C LYS A 76 7.92 9.95 -2.69
N HIS A 77 7.21 10.85 -3.34
CA HIS A 77 7.00 10.81 -4.78
C HIS A 77 8.08 11.64 -5.49
N SER A 78 8.66 11.12 -6.57
CA SER A 78 9.60 11.88 -7.41
C SER A 78 9.74 11.30 -8.82
N ALA A 79 10.30 12.08 -9.74
CA ALA A 79 10.60 11.63 -11.10
C ALA A 79 11.74 10.58 -11.15
N THR A 80 12.59 10.55 -10.12
CA THR A 80 13.75 9.65 -10.04
C THR A 80 13.51 8.53 -9.04
N ALA A 81 13.97 7.32 -9.38
CA ALA A 81 14.05 6.19 -8.46
C ALA A 81 15.20 6.41 -7.46
N ASP A 82 14.90 6.34 -6.17
CA ASP A 82 15.90 6.32 -5.11
C ASP A 82 16.55 4.92 -5.07
N THR A 83 17.88 4.87 -4.95
CA THR A 83 18.66 3.62 -4.93
C THR A 83 19.17 3.24 -3.54
N SER A 84 18.98 4.12 -2.56
CA SER A 84 19.34 3.89 -1.17
C SER A 84 18.30 4.47 -0.21
N ALA A 85 18.20 3.88 0.97
CA ALA A 85 17.32 4.37 2.01
C ALA A 85 17.92 5.62 2.69
N ALA A 86 17.19 6.73 2.70
CA ALA A 86 17.46 7.86 3.58
C ALA A 86 16.74 7.67 4.93
N CYS A 87 17.51 7.53 6.01
CA CYS A 87 17.03 7.23 7.36
C CYS A 87 17.59 8.21 8.40
N GLY A 88 16.77 8.55 9.40
CA GLY A 88 17.18 9.37 10.54
C GLY A 88 18.13 8.62 11.48
N ALA A 89 18.84 9.36 12.33
CA ALA A 89 19.88 8.83 13.21
C ALA A 89 19.38 7.98 14.39
N GLY A 90 18.06 7.92 14.62
CA GLY A 90 17.48 7.32 15.81
C GLY A 90 17.59 8.24 17.03
N ASN A 91 17.45 7.67 18.23
CA ASN A 91 17.46 8.43 19.49
C ASN A 91 18.62 8.07 20.44
N GLY A 92 19.59 7.30 19.96
CA GLY A 92 20.69 6.75 20.76
C GLY A 92 20.37 5.43 21.46
N ASN A 93 19.12 5.22 21.91
CA ASN A 93 18.67 3.93 22.44
C ASN A 93 18.28 2.96 21.31
N HIS A 94 17.56 3.47 20.33
CA HIS A 94 17.25 2.82 19.06
C HIS A 94 18.21 3.37 18.01
N VAL A 95 19.24 2.57 17.69
CA VAL A 95 20.26 2.92 16.70
C VAL A 95 19.91 2.34 15.33
N PRO A 96 20.24 2.99 14.21
CA PRO A 96 19.92 2.49 12.88
C PRO A 96 20.58 1.13 12.61
N VAL A 97 19.87 0.26 11.89
CA VAL A 97 20.40 -1.02 11.40
C VAL A 97 20.47 -0.98 9.87
N PRO A 98 21.59 -0.51 9.27
CA PRO A 98 21.68 -0.31 7.81
C PRO A 98 21.38 -1.55 6.98
N LEU A 99 21.70 -2.74 7.51
CA LEU A 99 21.39 -4.02 6.84
C LEU A 99 19.89 -4.26 6.65
N LEU A 100 19.07 -3.68 7.54
CA LEU A 100 17.61 -3.82 7.52
C LEU A 100 16.91 -2.59 6.92
N HIS A 101 17.68 -1.65 6.38
CA HIS A 101 17.16 -0.53 5.60
C HIS A 101 16.85 -1.00 4.18
N GLY A 102 15.90 -0.32 3.54
CA GLY A 102 15.55 -0.61 2.15
C GLY A 102 14.83 0.54 1.48
N VAL A 103 14.93 0.59 0.16
CA VAL A 103 14.08 1.43 -0.68
C VAL A 103 13.47 0.58 -1.79
N ASN A 104 12.18 0.77 -2.04
CA ASN A 104 11.48 0.22 -3.19
C ASN A 104 11.00 1.38 -4.05
N ALA A 105 11.64 1.60 -5.20
CA ALA A 105 11.24 2.61 -6.17
C ALA A 105 10.12 2.04 -7.06
N LEU A 106 8.89 2.38 -6.73
CA LEU A 106 7.69 1.83 -7.36
C LEU A 106 7.25 2.73 -8.51
N ASN A 107 7.42 2.27 -9.76
CA ASN A 107 6.94 3.00 -10.94
C ASN A 107 5.40 3.04 -10.97
N LEU A 108 4.82 4.18 -10.66
CA LEU A 108 3.37 4.35 -10.53
C LEU A 108 2.62 4.20 -11.87
N GLY A 109 3.30 4.43 -13.00
CA GLY A 109 2.73 4.26 -14.34
C GLY A 109 2.73 2.83 -14.86
N SER A 110 3.29 1.87 -14.11
CA SER A 110 3.45 0.47 -14.56
C SER A 110 2.21 -0.41 -14.32
N GLY A 111 1.17 0.12 -13.68
CA GLY A 111 -0.08 -0.61 -13.46
C GLY A 111 -1.12 0.20 -12.68
N ARG A 112 -2.31 -0.37 -12.54
CA ARG A 112 -3.45 0.28 -11.86
C ARG A 112 -3.37 0.24 -10.33
N TYR A 113 -2.77 -0.81 -9.76
CA TYR A 113 -2.80 -1.05 -8.33
C TYR A 113 -1.41 -0.90 -7.71
N LEU A 114 -1.33 -0.09 -6.66
CA LEU A 114 -0.25 -0.16 -5.69
C LEU A 114 -0.61 -1.24 -4.68
N ASN A 115 0.00 -2.41 -4.80
CA ASN A 115 -0.18 -3.51 -3.87
C ASN A 115 0.83 -3.35 -2.73
N LEU A 116 0.44 -2.67 -1.64
CA LEU A 116 1.27 -2.61 -0.44
C LEU A 116 1.16 -3.93 0.30
N GLN A 117 2.30 -4.55 0.61
CA GLN A 117 2.36 -5.80 1.36
C GLN A 117 3.25 -5.63 2.57
N GLN A 118 2.67 -5.96 3.70
CA GLN A 118 3.34 -5.95 4.98
C GLN A 118 3.64 -7.38 5.40
N CYS A 119 4.88 -7.61 5.84
CA CYS A 119 5.29 -8.86 6.44
C CYS A 119 5.74 -8.61 7.88
N ASP A 120 5.01 -9.18 8.84
CA ASP A 120 5.42 -9.21 10.25
C ASP A 120 6.31 -10.42 10.48
N TYR A 121 7.42 -10.22 11.18
CA TYR A 121 8.32 -11.26 11.63
C TYR A 121 8.45 -11.18 13.14
N TYR A 122 8.51 -12.34 13.79
CA TYR A 122 8.65 -12.42 15.24
C TYR A 122 9.69 -13.45 15.64
N ARG A 123 10.32 -13.21 16.79
CA ARG A 123 11.23 -14.16 17.43
C ARG A 123 10.55 -14.81 18.64
N SER A 124 10.28 -16.11 18.54
CA SER A 124 9.52 -16.87 19.55
C SER A 124 10.15 -16.84 20.95
N ALA A 125 11.47 -16.77 21.05
CA ALA A 125 12.22 -16.82 22.31
C ALA A 125 12.50 -15.44 22.94
N ALA A 126 12.36 -14.35 22.20
CA ALA A 126 12.80 -13.02 22.66
C ALA A 126 11.78 -11.91 22.42
N THR A 127 10.59 -12.25 21.92
CA THR A 127 9.41 -11.39 21.91
C THR A 127 9.52 -10.12 21.06
N ASP A 128 10.68 -9.94 20.43
CA ASP A 128 10.99 -9.02 19.36
C ASP A 128 10.12 -9.26 18.12
N ARG A 129 9.67 -8.17 17.54
CA ARG A 129 8.90 -8.13 16.30
C ARG A 129 9.42 -7.03 15.42
N PHE A 130 9.35 -7.25 14.12
CA PHE A 130 9.44 -6.15 13.19
C PHE A 130 8.68 -6.43 11.92
N THR A 131 8.47 -5.35 11.20
CA THR A 131 7.59 -5.31 10.06
C THR A 131 8.35 -4.83 8.84
N THR A 132 8.15 -5.49 7.71
CA THR A 132 8.70 -5.03 6.43
C THR A 132 7.60 -4.67 5.45
N LEU A 133 7.79 -3.57 4.73
CA LEU A 133 7.00 -3.20 3.53
C LEU A 133 7.86 -3.12 2.27
N VAL A 134 9.17 -3.06 2.47
CA VAL A 134 10.20 -3.04 1.45
C VAL A 134 11.10 -4.21 1.78
N THR A 135 11.54 -4.96 0.78
CA THR A 135 12.55 -6.02 0.98
C THR A 135 13.84 -5.41 1.51
N PRO A 136 14.18 -5.60 2.80
CA PRO A 136 15.48 -5.21 3.30
C PRO A 136 16.46 -6.37 3.03
N SER A 137 17.73 -6.05 2.78
CA SER A 137 18.79 -6.97 2.33
C SER A 137 18.56 -7.69 0.98
N GLY A 138 19.64 -7.79 0.21
CA GLY A 138 19.63 -8.43 -1.12
C GLY A 138 19.53 -9.97 -1.11
N ASP A 139 19.49 -10.60 0.07
CA ASP A 139 19.39 -12.07 0.20
C ASP A 139 17.95 -12.59 0.35
N GLY A 140 16.96 -11.68 0.33
CA GLY A 140 15.54 -12.03 0.21
C GLY A 140 14.86 -12.57 1.47
N ARG A 141 15.57 -12.71 2.60
CA ARG A 141 15.05 -13.28 3.85
C ARG A 141 13.79 -12.58 4.35
N TYR A 142 13.77 -11.25 4.30
CA TYR A 142 12.65 -10.44 4.77
C TYR A 142 11.88 -9.76 3.63
N SER A 143 11.89 -10.40 2.46
CA SER A 143 11.24 -9.87 1.26
C SER A 143 9.74 -9.66 1.42
N THR A 144 9.22 -8.74 0.62
CA THR A 144 7.79 -8.40 0.53
C THR A 144 7.37 -8.38 -0.93
N GLY A 145 6.11 -8.72 -1.22
CA GLY A 145 5.55 -8.62 -2.56
C GLY A 145 5.07 -7.23 -2.95
N THR A 146 5.48 -6.17 -2.24
CA THR A 146 5.06 -4.79 -2.54
C THR A 146 5.45 -4.38 -3.95
N LYS A 147 4.45 -4.08 -4.79
CA LYS A 147 4.67 -3.70 -6.19
C LYS A 147 3.50 -2.93 -6.80
N VAL A 148 3.75 -2.31 -7.95
CA VAL A 148 2.69 -1.80 -8.82
C VAL A 148 2.37 -2.85 -9.88
N SER A 149 1.09 -3.14 -10.11
CA SER A 149 0.64 -4.09 -11.14
C SER A 149 -0.80 -3.84 -11.57
N ASN A 150 -1.28 -4.56 -12.58
CA ASN A 150 -2.69 -4.52 -13.01
C ASN A 150 -3.59 -5.50 -12.24
N THR A 151 -3.03 -6.27 -11.31
CA THR A 151 -3.74 -7.27 -10.52
C THR A 151 -3.84 -6.82 -9.07
N ARG A 152 -5.04 -6.91 -8.48
CA ARG A 152 -5.22 -6.72 -7.05
C ARG A 152 -4.66 -7.93 -6.31
N GLU A 153 -3.73 -7.70 -5.40
CA GLU A 153 -3.18 -8.72 -4.53
C GLU A 153 -3.82 -8.58 -3.15
N THR A 154 -4.37 -9.68 -2.64
CA THR A 154 -5.12 -9.71 -1.36
C THR A 154 -4.47 -10.64 -0.34
N THR A 155 -3.33 -11.23 -0.69
CA THR A 155 -2.54 -12.09 0.18
C THR A 155 -1.08 -11.62 0.11
N PRO A 156 -0.41 -11.42 1.26
CA PRO A 156 0.97 -11.01 1.26
C PRO A 156 1.88 -12.16 0.79
N THR A 157 2.93 -11.81 0.06
CA THR A 157 4.07 -12.67 -0.22
C THR A 157 5.22 -12.22 0.68
N CYS A 158 5.60 -13.07 1.63
CA CYS A 158 6.65 -12.79 2.61
C CYS A 158 7.83 -13.73 2.43
N GLY A 159 9.04 -13.20 2.62
CA GLY A 159 10.25 -14.00 2.72
C GLY A 159 10.22 -14.97 3.91
N PRO A 160 11.10 -15.98 3.92
CA PRO A 160 11.09 -17.03 4.95
C PRO A 160 11.59 -16.57 6.32
N GLY A 161 12.16 -15.37 6.44
CA GLY A 161 12.89 -14.92 7.61
C GLY A 161 14.30 -15.53 7.67
N ASN A 162 14.90 -15.56 8.86
CA ASN A 162 16.26 -16.09 9.08
C ASN A 162 16.33 -17.26 10.08
N GLY A 163 15.18 -17.84 10.43
CA GLY A 163 15.05 -18.89 11.44
C GLY A 163 14.92 -18.37 12.88
N ASN A 164 15.59 -17.26 13.23
CA ASN A 164 15.38 -16.58 14.52
C ASN A 164 14.13 -15.69 14.48
N HIS A 165 13.91 -15.03 13.35
CA HIS A 165 12.72 -14.27 13.02
C HIS A 165 11.97 -15.04 11.93
N VAL A 166 10.75 -15.46 12.24
CA VAL A 166 9.89 -16.22 11.33
C VAL A 166 8.65 -15.40 10.98
N PRO A 167 8.06 -15.59 9.78
CA PRO A 167 6.86 -14.87 9.38
C PRO A 167 5.69 -15.09 10.33
N ASN A 168 4.89 -14.05 10.53
CA ASN A 168 3.65 -14.11 11.28
C ASN A 168 2.44 -13.83 10.36
N PRO A 169 1.79 -14.88 9.83
CA PRO A 169 0.65 -14.72 8.93
C PRO A 169 -0.53 -13.95 9.51
N GLY A 170 -0.69 -13.93 10.84
CA GLY A 170 -1.80 -13.21 11.49
C GLY A 170 -1.66 -11.68 11.44
N LEU A 171 -0.43 -11.18 11.27
CA LEU A 171 -0.08 -9.75 11.23
C LEU A 171 0.56 -9.31 9.91
N SER A 172 0.79 -10.24 8.99
CA SER A 172 1.12 -9.96 7.59
C SER A 172 -0.16 -9.69 6.81
N GLY A 173 -0.12 -8.71 5.90
CA GLY A 173 -1.31 -8.25 5.19
C GLY A 173 -0.99 -7.66 3.82
N SER A 174 -2.02 -7.58 2.96
CA SER A 174 -1.92 -6.96 1.65
C SER A 174 -3.07 -5.98 1.43
N LEU A 175 -2.73 -4.78 0.95
CA LEU A 175 -3.66 -3.73 0.64
C LEU A 175 -3.48 -3.29 -0.81
N PRO A 176 -4.35 -3.74 -1.73
CA PRO A 176 -4.36 -3.26 -3.11
C PRO A 176 -5.05 -1.89 -3.16
N LEU A 177 -4.28 -0.85 -3.50
CA LEU A 177 -4.75 0.52 -3.63
C LEU A 177 -4.93 0.88 -5.10
N ASP A 178 -6.12 1.33 -5.49
CA ASP A 178 -6.40 1.76 -6.86
C ASP A 178 -5.83 3.16 -7.10
N LEU A 179 -4.79 3.27 -7.94
CA LEU A 179 -4.10 4.53 -8.23
C LEU A 179 -4.99 5.55 -8.97
N THR A 180 -6.17 5.15 -9.43
CA THR A 180 -7.17 6.04 -10.06
C THR A 180 -8.21 6.58 -9.07
N SER A 181 -8.21 6.11 -7.82
CA SER A 181 -9.24 6.45 -6.82
C SER A 181 -9.02 7.79 -6.10
N GLY A 182 -7.93 8.50 -6.42
CA GLY A 182 -7.62 9.80 -5.84
C GLY A 182 -6.22 10.27 -6.21
N SER A 183 -5.92 11.52 -5.86
CA SER A 183 -4.67 12.20 -6.20
C SER A 183 -3.53 12.00 -5.18
N ARG A 184 -3.79 11.34 -4.05
CA ARG A 184 -2.81 11.21 -2.95
C ARG A 184 -2.84 9.82 -2.32
N LEU A 185 -1.66 9.32 -1.96
CA LEU A 185 -1.51 8.22 -1.01
C LEU A 185 -1.40 8.79 0.40
N ASN A 186 -2.36 8.47 1.26
CA ASN A 186 -2.21 8.67 2.70
C ASN A 186 -1.61 7.41 3.29
N LEU A 187 -0.29 7.45 3.58
CA LEU A 187 0.42 6.33 4.17
C LEU A 187 0.38 6.44 5.70
N HIS A 188 -0.42 5.61 6.34
CA HIS A 188 -0.56 5.57 7.79
C HIS A 188 0.41 4.58 8.38
N GLN A 189 1.13 4.99 9.41
CA GLN A 189 1.95 4.11 10.24
C GLN A 189 1.43 4.16 11.66
N CYS A 190 1.03 3.00 12.18
CA CYS A 190 0.56 2.81 13.53
C CYS A 190 1.58 1.99 14.29
N VAL A 191 2.18 2.59 15.32
CA VAL A 191 3.20 1.93 16.14
C VAL A 191 2.58 1.55 17.47
N TYR A 192 2.79 0.31 17.87
CA TYR A 192 2.33 -0.25 19.13
C TYR A 192 3.55 -0.67 19.94
N TYR A 193 3.42 -0.63 21.26
CA TYR A 193 4.46 -1.09 22.18
C TYR A 193 3.86 -2.04 23.22
N SER A 194 4.62 -3.09 23.53
CA SER A 194 4.30 -3.97 24.64
C SER A 194 5.28 -3.77 25.78
N GLU A 195 4.78 -3.32 26.92
CA GLU A 195 5.57 -3.19 28.15
C GLU A 195 6.04 -4.55 28.68
N ARG A 196 5.26 -5.61 28.42
CA ARG A 196 5.59 -6.97 28.85
C ARG A 196 6.68 -7.59 27.99
N LEU A 197 6.64 -7.33 26.69
CA LEU A 197 7.56 -7.90 25.71
C LEU A 197 8.74 -6.98 25.37
N LYS A 198 8.69 -5.73 25.85
CA LYS A 198 9.66 -4.67 25.54
C LYS A 198 9.86 -4.45 24.03
N SER A 199 8.85 -4.74 23.23
CA SER A 199 8.93 -4.75 21.77
C SER A 199 7.96 -3.76 21.13
N HIS A 200 8.43 -3.08 20.09
CA HIS A 200 7.61 -2.33 19.16
C HIS A 200 7.03 -3.22 18.06
N MET A 201 5.90 -2.79 17.52
CA MET A 201 5.29 -3.38 16.35
C MET A 201 4.72 -2.27 15.49
N THR A 202 4.99 -2.31 14.20
CA THR A 202 4.50 -1.30 13.25
C THR A 202 3.45 -1.91 12.34
N SER A 203 2.35 -1.20 12.11
CA SER A 203 1.33 -1.58 11.13
C SER A 203 1.14 -0.45 10.13
N VAL A 204 1.12 -0.78 8.85
CA VAL A 204 0.92 0.15 7.73
C VAL A 204 -0.24 -0.29 6.84
N VAL A 205 -0.52 -1.58 6.73
CA VAL A 205 -1.66 -2.13 5.99
C VAL A 205 -2.52 -3.01 6.91
N PRO A 206 -3.82 -3.18 6.62
CA PRO A 206 -4.65 -4.13 7.34
C PRO A 206 -4.12 -5.57 7.23
N ALA A 207 -4.13 -6.29 8.35
CA ALA A 207 -3.85 -7.71 8.45
C ALA A 207 -5.11 -8.48 8.89
N PRO A 208 -5.12 -9.82 8.89
CA PRO A 208 -6.24 -10.61 9.42
C PRO A 208 -6.65 -10.22 10.85
N ASP A 209 -5.66 -9.89 11.69
CA ASP A 209 -5.92 -9.32 13.01
C ASP A 209 -6.33 -7.84 12.91
N LYS A 210 -7.63 -7.59 13.07
CA LYS A 210 -8.22 -6.25 12.96
C LYS A 210 -7.90 -5.33 14.13
N ARG A 211 -7.22 -5.80 15.19
CA ARG A 211 -6.82 -4.97 16.32
C ARG A 211 -5.77 -3.92 15.94
N TYR A 212 -5.02 -4.18 14.88
CA TYR A 212 -3.90 -3.34 14.42
C TYR A 212 -4.17 -2.71 13.04
N THR A 213 -5.44 -2.39 12.75
CA THR A 213 -5.85 -1.73 11.51
C THR A 213 -5.17 -0.37 11.32
N THR A 214 -5.07 0.05 10.06
CA THR A 214 -4.49 1.33 9.65
C THR A 214 -5.41 2.05 8.67
N GLY A 215 -5.30 3.37 8.62
CA GLY A 215 -6.06 4.21 7.69
C GLY A 215 -5.49 4.32 6.27
N THR A 216 -4.46 3.57 5.92
CA THR A 216 -3.75 3.73 4.63
C THR A 216 -4.73 3.65 3.47
N ASN A 217 -4.74 4.69 2.63
CA ASN A 217 -5.70 4.83 1.54
C ASN A 217 -5.14 5.65 0.37
N ILE A 218 -5.87 5.61 -0.75
CA ILE A 218 -5.76 6.63 -1.79
C ILE A 218 -7.03 7.48 -1.74
N SER A 219 -6.87 8.80 -1.74
CA SER A 219 -7.98 9.75 -1.75
C SER A 219 -7.54 11.12 -2.28
N ASP A 220 -8.50 12.03 -2.47
CA ASP A 220 -8.23 13.44 -2.77
C ASP A 220 -8.02 14.31 -1.53
N THR A 221 -8.16 13.72 -0.33
CA THR A 221 -8.04 14.45 0.94
C THR A 221 -6.70 14.15 1.59
N VAL A 222 -6.10 15.19 2.15
CA VAL A 222 -4.90 15.05 2.99
C VAL A 222 -5.32 14.54 4.36
N ASP A 223 -4.88 13.34 4.73
CA ASP A 223 -4.99 12.87 6.10
C ASP A 223 -3.91 13.55 6.96
N THR A 224 -4.34 14.21 8.03
CA THR A 224 -3.45 14.99 8.92
C THR A 224 -3.16 14.28 10.25
N ARG A 225 -3.79 13.13 10.49
CA ARG A 225 -3.60 12.32 11.70
C ARG A 225 -3.64 10.83 11.36
N PRO A 226 -2.85 9.99 12.05
CA PRO A 226 -2.92 8.55 11.85
C PRO A 226 -4.26 8.02 12.38
N SER A 227 -5.01 7.32 11.52
CA SER A 227 -6.09 6.41 11.93
C SER A 227 -5.50 5.01 12.22
N CYS A 228 -5.65 4.57 13.47
CA CYS A 228 -5.06 3.34 14.00
C CYS A 228 -6.08 2.52 14.80
N GLY A 229 -5.92 1.19 14.75
CA GLY A 229 -6.61 0.29 15.67
C GLY A 229 -6.16 0.48 17.13
N ALA A 230 -6.95 -0.03 18.07
CA ALA A 230 -6.69 0.12 19.50
C ALA A 230 -5.56 -0.78 20.03
N GLY A 231 -5.13 -1.78 19.26
CA GLY A 231 -4.28 -2.87 19.74
C GLY A 231 -5.05 -3.88 20.56
N ASN A 232 -4.35 -4.68 21.39
CA ASN A 232 -4.94 -5.78 22.14
C ASN A 232 -4.76 -5.69 23.67
N GLY A 233 -4.28 -4.53 24.16
CA GLY A 233 -3.95 -4.31 25.57
C GLY A 233 -2.54 -4.77 25.98
N ASP A 234 -1.99 -5.79 25.31
CA ASP A 234 -0.58 -6.18 25.47
C ASP A 234 0.32 -5.33 24.58
N TYR A 235 -0.08 -5.11 23.33
CA TYR A 235 0.43 -4.07 22.44
C TYR A 235 -0.54 -2.90 22.45
N VAL A 236 -0.09 -1.77 22.98
CA VAL A 236 -0.85 -0.53 23.10
C VAL A 236 -0.33 0.48 22.10
N LEU A 237 -1.23 1.22 21.44
CA LEU A 237 -0.86 2.25 20.47
C LEU A 237 0.05 3.30 21.11
N VAL A 238 1.11 3.68 20.40
CA VAL A 238 2.03 4.76 20.75
C VAL A 238 1.77 5.95 19.83
N PRO A 239 0.96 6.94 20.23
CA PRO A 239 0.60 8.06 19.37
C PRO A 239 1.81 8.87 18.91
N LEU A 240 2.83 9.00 19.77
CA LEU A 240 4.04 9.77 19.46
C LEU A 240 4.88 9.15 18.33
N LEU A 241 4.77 7.83 18.13
CA LEU A 241 5.50 7.11 17.07
C LEU A 241 4.59 6.74 15.89
N SER A 242 3.31 7.10 15.96
CA SER A 242 2.33 6.88 14.90
C SER A 242 2.15 8.16 14.10
N ALA A 243 2.08 8.05 12.78
CA ALA A 243 1.97 9.21 11.89
C ALA A 243 1.33 8.85 10.55
N VAL A 244 0.99 9.89 9.81
CA VAL A 244 0.53 9.78 8.42
C VAL A 244 1.38 10.68 7.55
N LYS A 245 1.73 10.18 6.36
CA LYS A 245 2.34 10.99 5.29
C LYS A 245 1.42 10.98 4.08
N SER A 246 0.91 12.15 3.71
CA SER A 246 0.11 12.33 2.50
C SER A 246 1.00 12.69 1.31
N ILE A 247 1.13 11.78 0.36
CA ILE A 247 2.06 11.84 -0.77
C ILE A 247 1.25 12.09 -2.05
N PRO A 248 1.49 13.19 -2.80
CA PRO A 248 0.90 13.39 -4.12
C PRO A 248 1.28 12.25 -5.07
N LEU A 249 0.38 11.84 -5.95
CA LEU A 249 0.61 10.78 -6.95
C LEU A 249 0.84 11.31 -8.37
N SER A 250 0.72 12.63 -8.57
CA SER A 250 0.88 13.35 -9.84
C SER A 250 1.51 14.71 -9.63
#